data_AF-A0A7S3MX26-F1
#
_entry.id   AF-A0A7S3MX26-F1
#
_cell.length_a   1.000
_cell.length_b   1.000
_cell.length_c   1.000
_cell.angle_alpha   90.00
_cell.angle_beta   90.00
_cell.angle_gamma   90.00
#
_symmetry.space_group_name_H-M   'P 1'
#
loop_
_entity.id
_entity.type
_entity.pdbx_description
1 polymer ?
#
loop_
_entity_poly.entity_id
_entity_poly.type
_entity_poly.pdbx_seq_one_letter_code
_entity_poly.pdbx_strand_id
1 'polypeptide(L)'
;MHVENYFSNFCSQQYYLRSKGKPYWVQTVMGGINKKTKDHFLSYTDIYGTQFKNRNYVITGLGLHYCQVLFENHWRPDLSEQEARKLMEDCLKIMFLRDKKAGDSVQFGLITADGVKIEEPYQLQGAQHDLKYVNDRPNEWYLGRRAIV
;
A
#
# COMPACT_ATOMS: atom_id res chain seq x y z
N MET A 1 22.38 7.94 -11.75
CA MET A 1 22.42 6.60 -11.14
C MET A 1 21.03 6.00 -11.27
N HIS A 2 20.87 4.80 -11.81
CA HIS A 2 19.57 4.21 -12.15
C HIS A 2 18.88 3.68 -10.87
N VAL A 3 17.55 3.85 -10.75
CA VAL A 3 16.74 3.33 -9.61
C VAL A 3 16.98 1.84 -9.35
N GLU A 4 17.19 1.05 -10.40
CA GLU A 4 17.50 -0.38 -10.25
C GLU A 4 18.78 -0.64 -9.44
N ASN A 5 19.82 0.19 -9.61
CA ASN A 5 21.07 0.02 -8.87
C ASN A 5 20.87 0.31 -7.38
N TYR A 6 20.02 1.28 -7.04
CA TYR A 6 19.65 1.55 -5.64
C TYR A 6 18.90 0.38 -5.03
N PHE A 7 17.92 -0.17 -5.76
CA PHE A 7 17.17 -1.34 -5.31
C PHE A 7 18.09 -2.55 -5.10
N SER A 8 18.98 -2.84 -6.05
CA SER A 8 19.95 -3.94 -5.95
C SER A 8 20.89 -3.81 -4.74
N ASN A 9 21.36 -2.59 -4.45
CA ASN A 9 22.19 -2.33 -3.27
C ASN A 9 21.39 -2.55 -1.98
N PHE A 10 20.18 -1.98 -1.89
CA PHE A 10 19.30 -2.16 -0.74
C PHE A 10 18.99 -3.63 -0.47
N CYS A 11 18.67 -4.40 -1.50
CA CYS A 11 18.42 -5.83 -1.40
C CYS A 11 19.66 -6.61 -0.93
N SER A 12 20.84 -6.24 -1.41
CA SER A 12 22.11 -6.85 -0.97
C SER A 12 22.36 -6.60 0.52
N GLN A 13 22.08 -5.39 1.01
CA GLN A 13 22.18 -5.04 2.43
C GLN A 13 21.15 -5.80 3.28
N GLN A 14 19.90 -5.87 2.83
CA GLN A 14 18.85 -6.64 3.49
C GLN A 14 19.23 -8.13 3.62
N TYR A 15 19.71 -8.73 2.53
CA TYR A 15 20.11 -10.13 2.54
C TYR A 15 21.32 -10.40 3.46
N TYR A 16 22.29 -9.47 3.49
CA TYR A 16 23.43 -9.52 4.39
C TYR A 16 23.02 -9.49 5.86
N LEU A 17 22.12 -8.58 6.23
CA LEU A 17 21.62 -8.43 7.59
C LEU A 17 20.76 -9.62 8.04
N ARG A 18 19.94 -10.15 7.13
CA ARG A 18 19.21 -11.40 7.34
C ARG A 18 20.17 -12.56 7.66
N SER A 19 21.26 -12.68 6.90
CA SER A 19 22.28 -13.72 7.10
C SER A 19 22.99 -13.61 8.45
N LYS A 20 23.01 -12.42 9.05
CA LYS A 20 23.54 -12.17 10.40
C LYS A 20 22.52 -12.35 11.53
N GLY A 21 21.30 -12.80 11.22
CA GLY A 21 20.21 -12.90 12.19
C GLY A 21 19.70 -11.54 12.70
N LYS A 22 19.98 -10.45 11.99
CA LYS A 22 19.55 -9.08 12.34
C LYS A 22 18.86 -8.40 11.14
N PRO A 23 17.79 -8.96 10.55
CA PRO A 23 17.15 -8.40 9.37
C PRO A 23 16.51 -7.04 9.67
N TYR A 24 16.41 -6.14 8.68
CA TYR A 24 15.46 -5.04 8.80
C TYR A 24 14.04 -5.62 8.66
N TRP A 25 13.22 -5.37 9.67
CA TRP A 25 11.83 -5.81 9.72
C TRP A 25 10.92 -4.89 8.91
N VAL A 26 11.20 -4.79 7.61
CA VAL A 26 10.49 -3.90 6.70
C VAL A 26 10.19 -4.60 5.38
N GLN A 27 9.00 -4.35 4.87
CA GLN A 27 8.62 -4.60 3.49
C GLN A 27 8.78 -3.28 2.73
N THR A 28 9.63 -3.25 1.71
CA THR A 28 10.00 -2.01 1.02
C THR A 28 9.57 -2.07 -0.43
N VAL A 29 8.90 -1.01 -0.87
CA VAL A 29 8.58 -0.77 -2.27
C VAL A 29 9.50 0.34 -2.77
N MET A 30 10.14 0.13 -3.92
CA MET A 30 10.96 1.14 -4.57
C MET A 30 10.41 1.39 -5.98
N GLY A 31 9.95 2.61 -6.20
CA GLY A 31 9.40 3.08 -7.46
C GLY A 31 10.21 4.24 -8.03
N GLY A 32 10.28 4.35 -9.36
CA GLY A 32 10.85 5.51 -10.01
C GLY A 32 10.75 5.46 -11.53
N ILE A 33 11.00 6.59 -12.18
CA ILE A 33 10.98 6.71 -13.65
C ILE A 33 12.38 7.01 -14.15
N ASN A 34 12.83 6.28 -15.17
CA ASN A 34 14.08 6.59 -15.83
C ASN A 34 13.90 7.82 -16.74
N LYS A 35 14.57 8.93 -16.44
CA LYS A 35 14.46 10.18 -17.23
C LYS A 35 14.85 10.03 -18.71
N LYS A 36 15.72 9.07 -19.04
CA LYS A 36 16.22 8.87 -20.40
C LYS A 36 15.30 7.99 -21.24
N THR A 37 14.90 6.84 -20.71
CA THR A 37 14.07 5.86 -21.44
C THR A 37 12.58 6.07 -21.21
N LYS A 38 12.20 6.86 -20.19
CA LYS A 38 10.83 7.04 -19.69
C LYS A 38 10.19 5.75 -19.16
N ASP A 39 10.98 4.71 -18.96
CA ASP A 39 10.50 3.46 -18.37
C ASP A 39 10.18 3.66 -16.89
N HIS A 40 9.05 3.11 -16.47
CA HIS A 40 8.67 3.01 -15.07
C HIS A 40 9.32 1.77 -14.45
N PHE A 41 9.86 1.94 -13.26
CA PHE A 41 10.43 0.87 -12.46
C PHE A 41 9.68 0.82 -11.15
N LEU A 42 9.06 -0.33 -10.85
CA LEU A 42 8.41 -0.59 -9.58
C LEU A 42 8.83 -1.96 -9.08
N SER A 43 9.41 -1.98 -7.89
CA SER A 43 10.00 -3.18 -7.29
C SER A 43 9.65 -3.31 -5.82
N TYR A 44 9.66 -4.55 -5.34
CA TYR A 44 9.32 -4.93 -3.98
C TYR A 44 10.40 -5.82 -3.38
N THR A 45 10.69 -5.61 -2.09
CA THR A 45 11.50 -6.55 -1.31
C THR A 45 10.95 -6.76 0.10
N ASP A 46 11.16 -7.95 0.63
CA ASP A 46 10.70 -8.40 1.94
C ASP A 46 11.87 -8.68 2.90
N ILE A 47 11.55 -8.92 4.17
CA ILE A 47 12.50 -9.25 5.25
C ILE A 47 13.38 -10.47 4.94
N TYR A 48 12.87 -11.38 4.11
CA TYR A 48 13.58 -12.60 3.71
C TYR A 48 14.56 -12.37 2.56
N GLY A 49 14.60 -11.17 1.97
CA GLY A 49 15.40 -10.87 0.79
C GLY A 49 14.77 -11.34 -0.53
N THR A 50 13.50 -11.74 -0.50
CA THR A 50 12.70 -11.97 -1.71
C THR A 50 12.59 -10.67 -2.49
N GLN A 51 12.75 -10.75 -3.82
CA GLN A 51 12.77 -9.58 -4.70
C GLN A 51 11.84 -9.79 -5.88
N PHE A 52 10.98 -8.82 -6.12
CA PHE A 52 10.21 -8.74 -7.36
C PHE A 52 10.55 -7.42 -8.05
N LYS A 53 11.00 -7.53 -9.30
CA LYS A 53 11.32 -6.37 -10.16
C LYS A 53 10.26 -6.18 -11.22
N ASN A 54 10.08 -4.94 -11.68
CA ASN A 54 9.22 -4.55 -12.81
C ASN A 54 7.79 -5.10 -12.68
N ARG A 55 7.17 -4.89 -11.52
CA ARG A 55 5.77 -5.23 -11.30
C ARG A 55 4.86 -4.09 -11.80
N ASN A 56 3.69 -4.47 -12.29
CA ASN A 56 2.64 -3.53 -12.72
C ASN A 56 2.05 -2.72 -11.55
N TYR A 57 1.88 -3.37 -10.41
CA TYR A 57 1.51 -2.78 -9.13
C TYR A 57 2.10 -3.62 -8.00
N VAL A 58 2.20 -3.02 -6.82
CA VAL A 58 2.69 -3.68 -5.62
C VAL A 58 1.77 -3.32 -4.47
N ILE A 59 1.39 -4.33 -3.69
CA ILE A 59 0.59 -4.17 -2.48
C ILE A 59 1.34 -4.87 -1.35
N THR A 60 1.40 -4.25 -0.19
CA THR A 60 2.14 -4.74 0.98
C THR A 60 1.22 -4.99 2.17
N GLY A 61 1.70 -5.79 3.13
CA GLY A 61 0.96 -6.11 4.35
C GLY A 61 -0.40 -6.78 4.10
N LEU A 62 -1.38 -6.47 4.95
CA LEU A 62 -2.73 -7.03 4.90
C LEU A 62 -3.51 -6.59 3.63
N GLY A 63 -3.05 -5.52 2.97
CA GLY A 63 -3.59 -5.07 1.69
C GLY A 63 -3.51 -6.15 0.61
N LEU A 64 -2.52 -7.05 0.65
CA LEU A 64 -2.41 -8.13 -0.32
C LEU A 64 -3.65 -9.05 -0.29
N HIS A 65 -4.27 -9.27 0.87
CA HIS A 65 -5.40 -10.18 0.98
C HIS A 65 -6.73 -9.56 0.55
N TYR A 66 -6.91 -8.24 0.76
CA TYR A 66 -8.17 -7.56 0.46
C TYR A 66 -8.14 -6.81 -0.86
N CYS A 67 -7.02 -6.17 -1.19
CA CYS A 67 -6.91 -5.24 -2.31
C CYS A 67 -6.36 -5.92 -3.57
N GLN A 68 -5.69 -7.07 -3.47
CA GLN A 68 -5.11 -7.73 -4.64
C GLN A 68 -6.16 -8.01 -5.72
N VAL A 69 -7.32 -8.56 -5.36
CA VAL A 69 -8.40 -8.84 -6.33
C VAL A 69 -8.92 -7.55 -6.99
N LEU A 70 -8.94 -6.43 -6.27
CA LEU A 70 -9.37 -5.16 -6.84
C LEU A 70 -8.38 -4.63 -7.88
N PHE A 71 -7.08 -4.72 -7.58
CA PHE A 71 -6.03 -4.35 -8.52
C PHE A 71 -6.03 -5.29 -9.73
N GLU A 72 -6.09 -6.60 -9.56
CA GLU A 72 -6.15 -7.55 -10.69
C GLU A 72 -7.34 -7.27 -11.62
N ASN A 73 -8.50 -6.90 -11.08
CA ASN A 73 -9.71 -6.67 -11.86
C ASN A 73 -9.77 -5.30 -12.57
N HIS A 74 -9.16 -4.25 -11.99
CA HIS A 74 -9.31 -2.87 -12.48
C HIS A 74 -8.04 -2.29 -13.07
N TRP A 75 -6.89 -2.92 -12.83
CA TRP A 75 -5.63 -2.48 -13.38
C TRP A 75 -5.58 -2.67 -14.90
N ARG A 76 -5.12 -1.62 -15.59
CA ARG A 76 -4.85 -1.62 -17.03
C ARG A 76 -3.60 -0.77 -17.29
N PRO A 77 -2.84 -1.05 -18.36
CA PRO A 77 -1.65 -0.26 -18.69
C PRO A 77 -1.98 1.22 -18.96
N ASP A 78 -3.17 1.51 -19.47
CA ASP A 78 -3.60 2.85 -19.87
C ASP A 78 -4.46 3.55 -18.79
N LEU A 79 -4.15 3.33 -17.50
CA LEU A 79 -4.82 4.05 -16.41
C LEU A 79 -4.44 5.53 -16.42
N SER A 80 -5.44 6.41 -16.40
CA SER A 80 -5.19 7.82 -16.10
C SER A 80 -4.83 8.01 -14.63
N GLU A 81 -4.15 9.11 -14.30
CA GLU A 81 -3.77 9.44 -12.92
C GLU A 81 -4.98 9.47 -11.97
N GLN A 82 -6.10 10.03 -12.42
CA GLN A 82 -7.33 10.12 -11.62
C GLN A 82 -7.96 8.75 -11.35
N GLU A 83 -7.93 7.86 -12.34
CA GLU A 83 -8.47 6.51 -12.21
C GLU A 83 -7.58 5.64 -11.31
N ALA A 84 -6.26 5.77 -11.45
CA ALA A 84 -5.30 5.12 -10.55
C ALA A 84 -5.48 5.60 -9.10
N ARG A 85 -5.65 6.92 -8.91
CA ARG A 85 -5.93 7.50 -7.59
C ARG A 85 -7.23 6.94 -7.00
N LYS A 86 -8.31 6.92 -7.79
CA LYS A 86 -9.59 6.37 -7.34
C LYS A 86 -9.48 4.89 -6.95
N LEU A 87 -8.79 4.07 -7.74
CA LEU A 87 -8.55 2.67 -7.44
C LEU A 87 -7.81 2.49 -6.10
N MET A 88 -6.77 3.30 -5.86
CA MET A 88 -6.04 3.30 -4.59
C MET A 88 -6.93 3.75 -3.42
N GLU A 89 -7.72 4.81 -3.58
CA GLU A 89 -8.66 5.29 -2.56
C GLU A 89 -9.68 4.21 -2.19
N ASP A 90 -10.24 3.51 -3.16
CA ASP A 90 -11.21 2.44 -2.92
C ASP A 90 -10.59 1.26 -2.16
N CYS A 91 -9.32 0.94 -2.46
CA CYS A 91 -8.54 -0.03 -1.70
C CYS A 91 -8.31 0.42 -0.24
N LEU A 92 -7.94 1.69 -0.04
CA LEU A 92 -7.70 2.25 1.29
C LEU A 92 -8.98 2.33 2.13
N LYS A 93 -10.13 2.62 1.53
CA LYS A 93 -11.44 2.56 2.22
C LYS A 93 -11.74 1.15 2.74
N ILE A 94 -11.48 0.13 1.93
CA ILE A 94 -11.67 -1.26 2.37
C ILE A 94 -10.70 -1.63 3.49
N MET A 95 -9.45 -1.18 3.38
CA MET A 95 -8.46 -1.38 4.43
C MET A 95 -8.87 -0.71 5.73
N PHE A 96 -9.41 0.51 5.69
CA PHE A 96 -9.93 1.19 6.87
C PHE A 96 -11.08 0.39 7.55
N LEU A 97 -11.96 -0.23 6.77
CA LEU A 97 -13.08 -1.01 7.30
C LEU A 97 -12.70 -2.39 7.84
N ARG A 98 -11.56 -2.95 7.39
CA ARG A 98 -11.17 -4.34 7.72
C ARG A 98 -9.93 -4.44 8.61
N ASP A 99 -9.05 -3.46 8.56
CA ASP A 99 -7.83 -3.41 9.35
C ASP A 99 -7.99 -2.45 10.53
N LYS A 100 -7.95 -3.01 11.75
CA LYS A 100 -8.02 -2.24 13.00
C LYS A 100 -6.87 -1.22 13.14
N LYS A 101 -5.73 -1.43 12.48
CA LYS A 101 -4.56 -0.54 12.56
C LYS A 101 -4.56 0.54 11.48
N ALA A 102 -5.45 0.48 10.49
CA ALA A 102 -5.51 1.48 9.45
C ALA A 102 -6.04 2.81 10.00
N GLY A 103 -5.35 3.90 9.65
CA GLY A 103 -5.80 5.27 9.91
C GLY A 103 -6.70 5.79 8.78
N ASP A 104 -7.42 6.86 9.07
CA ASP A 104 -8.27 7.60 8.13
C ASP A 104 -7.49 8.63 7.29
N SER A 105 -6.34 9.09 7.81
CA SER A 105 -5.42 10.00 7.14
C SER A 105 -4.45 9.28 6.20
N VAL A 106 -4.43 9.68 4.94
CA VAL A 106 -3.56 9.09 3.90
C VAL A 106 -2.83 10.16 3.09
N GLN A 107 -1.70 9.76 2.51
CA GLN A 107 -0.86 10.61 1.67
C GLN A 107 -0.56 9.93 0.35
N PHE A 108 -0.63 10.69 -0.74
CA PHE A 108 -0.29 10.22 -2.07
C PHE A 108 1.01 10.86 -2.58
N GLY A 109 1.83 10.04 -3.22
CA GLY A 109 3.04 10.47 -3.90
C GLY A 109 2.94 10.13 -5.39
N LEU A 110 3.09 11.14 -6.24
CA LEU A 110 3.11 11.00 -7.68
C LEU A 110 4.55 11.12 -8.19
N ILE A 111 5.00 10.15 -8.97
CA ILE A 111 6.30 10.17 -9.63
C ILE A 111 6.05 10.33 -11.12
N THR A 112 6.55 11.42 -11.70
CA THR A 112 6.49 11.73 -13.13
C THR A 112 7.90 11.93 -13.69
N ALA A 113 8.03 12.07 -15.01
CA ALA A 113 9.31 12.41 -15.62
C ALA A 113 9.84 13.78 -15.16
N ASP A 114 8.92 14.71 -14.82
CA ASP A 114 9.24 16.07 -14.38
C ASP A 114 9.74 16.10 -12.92
N GLY A 115 9.34 15.12 -12.11
CA GLY A 115 9.78 15.01 -10.73
C GLY A 115 8.82 14.23 -9.84
N VAL A 116 9.08 14.32 -8.54
CA VAL A 116 8.25 13.72 -7.49
C VAL A 116 7.39 14.82 -6.87
N LYS A 117 6.09 14.58 -6.81
CA LYS A 117 5.12 15.42 -6.09
C LYS A 117 4.56 14.60 -4.94
N ILE A 118 4.66 15.13 -3.72
CA ILE A 118 4.06 14.52 -2.55
C ILE A 118 2.94 15.47 -2.12
N GLU A 119 1.73 14.96 -2.05
CA GLU A 119 0.57 15.72 -1.61
C GLU A 119 0.54 15.81 -0.08
N GLU A 120 -0.17 16.80 0.45
CA GLU A 120 -0.43 16.86 1.90
C GLU A 120 -1.36 15.72 2.32
N PRO A 121 -1.21 15.20 3.56
CA PRO A 121 -2.09 14.18 4.06
C PRO A 121 -3.52 14.70 4.18
N TYR A 122 -4.49 13.89 3.75
CA TYR A 122 -5.91 14.22 3.87
C TYR A 122 -6.72 13.04 4.39
N GLN A 123 -7.92 13.37 4.85
CA GLN A 123 -8.87 12.41 5.41
C GLN A 123 -9.69 11.74 4.32
N LEU A 124 -9.69 10.40 4.30
CA LEU A 124 -10.47 9.63 3.33
C LEU A 124 -11.97 9.84 3.53
N GLN A 125 -12.63 10.36 2.50
CA GLN A 125 -14.08 10.51 2.52
C GLN A 125 -14.76 9.13 2.50
N GLY A 126 -15.71 8.92 3.40
CA GLY A 126 -16.39 7.63 3.58
C GLY A 126 -15.66 6.65 4.51
N ALA A 127 -14.47 7.00 5.02
CA ALA A 127 -13.80 6.31 6.12
C ALA A 127 -14.38 6.74 7.49
N GLN A 128 -15.70 6.89 7.56
CA GLN A 128 -16.40 7.09 8.83
C GLN A 128 -17.05 5.79 9.21
N HIS A 129 -16.65 5.27 10.37
CA HIS A 129 -17.36 4.14 10.95
C HIS A 129 -18.80 4.62 11.20
N ASP A 130 -19.78 4.03 10.53
CA ASP A 130 -21.18 4.22 10.90
C ASP A 130 -21.38 3.50 12.24
N LEU A 131 -21.02 4.19 13.32
CA LEU A 131 -21.14 3.68 14.68
C LEU A 131 -22.59 3.33 15.00
N LYS A 132 -23.57 3.94 14.32
CA LYS A 132 -24.98 3.53 14.46
C LYS A 132 -25.20 2.16 13.84
N TYR A 133 -24.72 1.90 12.62
CA TYR A 133 -24.81 0.57 12.00
C TYR A 133 -24.15 -0.54 12.85
N VAL A 134 -22.97 -0.27 13.40
CA VAL A 134 -22.25 -1.23 14.27
C VAL A 134 -23.00 -1.48 15.57
N ASN A 135 -23.58 -0.44 16.17
CA ASN A 135 -24.35 -0.56 17.42
C ASN A 135 -25.76 -1.14 17.21
N ASP A 136 -26.39 -0.89 16.06
CA ASP A 136 -27.79 -1.25 15.79
C ASP A 136 -27.93 -2.64 15.14
N ARG A 137 -26.86 -3.16 14.52
CA ARG A 137 -26.84 -4.51 13.92
C ARG A 137 -25.60 -5.32 14.33
N PRO A 138 -25.36 -5.53 15.63
CA PRO A 138 -24.35 -6.49 16.03
C PRO A 138 -24.80 -7.87 15.52
N ASN A 139 -23.99 -8.47 14.66
CA ASN A 139 -24.07 -9.88 14.28
C ASN A 139 -23.71 -10.82 15.45
N GLU A 140 -23.37 -10.24 16.59
CA GLU A 140 -22.97 -10.92 17.81
C GLU A 140 -24.12 -10.93 18.82
N TRP A 141 -24.95 -11.97 18.75
CA TRP A 141 -25.90 -12.36 19.81
C TRP A 141 -25.20 -12.75 21.13
N TYR A 142 -23.87 -12.85 21.12
CA TYR A 142 -23.04 -13.36 22.22
C TYR A 142 -22.09 -12.32 22.87
N LEU A 143 -21.98 -11.08 22.35
CA LEU A 143 -21.36 -10.00 23.11
C LEU A 143 -22.34 -9.48 24.15
N GLY A 144 -22.52 -10.27 25.20
CA GLY A 144 -23.20 -9.85 26.41
C GLY A 144 -22.44 -8.68 27.03
N ARG A 145 -22.92 -7.46 26.79
CA ARG A 145 -23.21 -6.42 27.79
C ARG A 145 -23.30 -5.05 27.11
N ARG A 146 -24.54 -4.53 27.08
CA ARG A 146 -24.77 -3.13 27.47
C ARG A 146 -24.21 -2.98 28.90
N ALA A 147 -23.08 -2.31 29.06
CA ALA A 147 -22.80 -1.65 30.32
C ALA A 147 -23.66 -0.39 30.33
N ILE A 148 -24.82 -0.49 30.97
CA ILE A 148 -25.51 0.66 31.53
C ILE A 148 -24.67 1.05 32.75
N VAL A 149 -23.84 2.10 32.63
CA VAL A 149 -23.57 3.14 33.64
C VAL A 149 -23.15 4.39 32.87
#